data_AF-K5VG76-F1
#
_entry.id   AF-K5VG76-F1
#
_cell.length_a   1.000
_cell.length_b   1.000
_cell.length_c   1.000
_cell.angle_alpha   90.00
_cell.angle_beta   90.00
_cell.angle_gamma   90.00
#
_symmetry.space_group_name_H-M   'P 1'
#
loop_
_entity.id
_entity.type
_entity.pdbx_description
1 polymer ?
#
loop_
_entity_poly.entity_id
_entity_poly.type
_entity_poly.pdbx_seq_one_letter_code
_entity_poly.pdbx_strand_id
1 'polypeptide(L)' 'YGILPHPLLYVEWYTPFLRVDGISQLFQVSRSTRNRRPNATIISADRVVGVCHLPRQCGKEISRDWTSENIPD' A
#
# COMPACT_ATOMS: atom_id res chain seq x y z
N TYR A 1 29.49 -17.94 -8.08
CA TYR A 1 28.18 -17.34 -7.77
C TYR A 1 27.22 -17.70 -8.89
N GLY A 2 26.08 -18.31 -8.58
CA GLY A 2 25.16 -18.88 -9.57
C GLY A 2 24.26 -17.84 -10.24
N ILE A 3 23.85 -18.12 -11.48
CA ILE A 3 22.86 -17.33 -12.21
C ILE A 3 21.49 -17.62 -11.60
N LEU A 4 20.81 -16.59 -11.12
CA LEU A 4 19.40 -16.70 -10.72
C LEU A 4 18.55 -16.55 -12.00
N PRO A 5 17.55 -17.42 -12.22
CA PRO A 5 16.71 -17.35 -13.42
C PRO A 5 15.87 -16.07 -13.47
N HIS A 6 15.63 -15.44 -12.31
CA HIS A 6 14.81 -14.24 -12.16
C HIS A 6 15.52 -13.24 -11.24
N PRO A 7 15.25 -11.93 -11.40
CA PRO A 7 15.80 -10.92 -10.51
C PRO A 7 15.24 -11.08 -9.09
N LEU A 8 16.01 -10.60 -8.12
CA LEU A 8 15.58 -10.52 -6.73
C LEU A 8 14.93 -9.17 -6.45
N LEU A 9 13.86 -9.19 -5.67
CA LEU A 9 13.12 -8.01 -5.25
C LEU A 9 13.21 -7.86 -3.74
N TYR A 10 13.54 -6.65 -3.29
CA TYR A 10 13.36 -6.22 -1.91
C TYR A 10 11.93 -5.74 -1.72
N VAL A 11 11.18 -6.39 -0.82
CA VAL A 11 9.78 -6.10 -0.59
C VAL A 11 9.58 -5.67 0.86
N GLU A 12 8.99 -4.49 1.07
CA GLU A 12 8.43 -4.08 2.36
C GLU A 12 6.97 -4.49 2.44
N TRP A 13 6.61 -5.29 3.44
CA TRP A 13 5.27 -5.85 3.56
C TRP A 13 4.28 -4.83 4.14
N TYR A 14 3.04 -4.93 3.68
CA TYR A 14 1.88 -4.33 4.35
C TYR A 14 1.29 -5.32 5.35
N THR A 15 0.42 -4.84 6.23
CA THR A 15 -0.39 -5.70 7.11
C THR A 15 -1.34 -6.58 6.27
N PRO A 16 -1.67 -7.80 6.74
CA PRO A 16 -2.63 -8.65 6.02
C PRO A 16 -4.01 -7.99 5.89
N PHE A 17 -4.76 -8.39 4.86
CA PHE A 17 -6.13 -7.94 4.60
C PHE A 17 -7.12 -8.51 5.62
N LEU A 18 -7.15 -7.93 6.83
CA LEU A 18 -7.97 -8.45 7.94
C LEU A 18 -9.21 -7.60 8.23
N ARG A 19 -9.11 -6.28 8.06
CA ARG A 19 -10.16 -5.34 8.42
C ARG A 19 -10.69 -4.64 7.18
N VAL A 20 -12.00 -4.69 6.99
CA VAL A 20 -12.72 -3.89 6.00
C VAL A 20 -13.19 -2.60 6.67
N ASP A 21 -12.95 -1.47 6.02
CA ASP A 21 -13.48 -0.18 6.44
C ASP A 21 -14.98 -0.09 6.13
N GLY A 22 -15.77 0.29 7.13
CA GLY A 22 -17.24 0.28 7.01
C GLY A 22 -17.81 1.28 6.00
N ILE A 23 -17.05 2.33 5.65
CA ILE A 23 -17.48 3.38 4.72
C ILE A 23 -17.04 3.04 3.30
N SER A 24 -15.74 2.86 3.10
CA SER A 24 -15.17 2.60 1.77
C SER A 24 -15.37 1.17 1.29
N GLN A 25 -15.72 0.23 2.18
CA GLN A 25 -15.78 -1.21 1.89
C GLN A 25 -14.46 -1.77 1.36
N LEU A 26 -13.34 -1.07 1.61
CA LEU A 26 -11.99 -1.49 1.24
C LEU A 26 -11.26 -2.09 2.44
N PHE A 27 -10.30 -2.98 2.16
CA PHE A 27 -9.40 -3.44 3.20
C PHE A 27 -8.45 -2.33 3.63
N GLN A 28 -8.34 -2.12 4.94
CA GLN A 28 -7.35 -1.24 5.51
C GLN A 28 -6.03 -1.98 5.70
N VAL A 29 -4.99 -1.45 5.08
CA VAL A 29 -3.62 -1.95 5.22
C VAL A 29 -2.68 -0.81 5.62
N SER A 30 -1.66 -1.15 6.42
CA SER A 30 -0.59 -0.22 6.81
C SER A 30 0.77 -0.90 6.61
N ARG A 31 1.87 -0.14 6.65
CA ARG A 31 3.20 -0.74 6.54
C ARG A 31 3.46 -1.65 7.74
N SER A 32 3.84 -2.90 7.47
CA SER A 32 4.20 -3.87 8.51
C SER A 32 5.58 -3.53 9.07
N THR A 33 5.72 -3.56 10.39
CA THR A 33 7.00 -3.33 11.07
C THR A 33 7.31 -4.47 12.02
N ARG A 34 8.60 -4.80 12.16
CA ARG A 34 9.13 -5.75 13.14
C ARG A 34 10.29 -5.08 13.87
N ASN A 35 10.22 -5.00 15.19
CA ASN A 35 11.22 -4.32 16.02
C ASN A 35 11.51 -2.86 15.56
N ARG A 36 10.45 -2.10 15.27
CA ARG A 36 10.51 -0.71 14.77
C ARG A 36 11.23 -0.53 13.43
N ARG A 37 11.45 -1.61 12.68
CA ARG A 37 12.01 -1.59 11.32
C ARG A 37 10.97 -2.11 10.31
N PRO A 38 11.08 -1.75 9.02
CA PRO A 38 10.23 -2.34 7.99
C PRO A 38 10.30 -3.87 8.07
N ASN A 39 9.14 -4.52 8.05
CA ASN A 39 9.09 -5.95 7.82
C ASN A 39 9.37 -6.18 6.34
N ALA A 40 10.62 -6.51 6.01
CA ALA A 40 11.06 -6.65 4.64
C ALA A 40 11.70 -8.01 4.37
N THR A 41 11.55 -8.50 3.15
CA THR A 41 12.15 -9.76 2.70
C THR A 41 12.63 -9.64 1.26
N ILE A 42 13.63 -10.44 0.92
CA ILE A 42 14.07 -10.62 -0.47
C ILE A 42 13.34 -11.82 -1.06
N ILE A 43 12.64 -11.61 -2.17
CA ILE A 43 11.95 -12.67 -2.92
C ILE A 43 12.42 -12.70 -4.36
N SER A 44 12.22 -13.84 -5.03
CA SER A 44 12.41 -13.94 -6.47
C SER A 44 11.22 -13.32 -7.21
N ALA A 45 11.46 -12.61 -8.31
CA ALA A 45 10.45 -11.82 -9.01
C ALA A 45 9.29 -12.65 -9.59
N ASP A 46 9.51 -13.93 -9.88
CA ASP A 46 8.48 -14.88 -10.35
C ASP A 46 7.38 -15.15 -9.30
N ARG A 47 7.60 -14.79 -8.04
CA ARG A 47 6.58 -14.88 -6.98
C ARG A 47 5.58 -13.73 -7.01
N VAL A 48 5.82 -12.68 -7.81
CA VAL A 48 4.91 -11.54 -7.93
C VAL A 48 3.85 -11.85 -8.98
N VAL A 49 2.61 -12.03 -8.52
CA VAL A 49 1.47 -12.32 -9.41
C VAL A 49 1.04 -11.09 -10.21
N GLY A 50 1.23 -9.88 -9.67
CA GLY A 50 0.89 -8.64 -10.35
C GLY A 50 0.99 -7.41 -9.45
N VAL A 51 0.80 -6.24 -10.07
CA VAL A 51 0.71 -4.96 -9.36
C VAL A 51 -0.73 -4.72 -8.92
N CYS A 52 -0.92 -4.19 -7.73
CA CYS A 52 -2.21 -3.69 -7.27
C CYS A 52 -2.11 -2.20 -6.87
N HIS A 53 -3.18 -1.45 -7.12
CA HIS A 53 -3.27 -0.07 -6.68
C HIS A 53 -3.84 -0.01 -5.27
N LEU A 54 -3.10 0.61 -4.35
CA LEU A 54 -3.57 0.90 -3.00
C LEU A 54 -3.98 2.37 -2.93
N PRO A 55 -5.29 2.70 -2.98
CA PRO A 55 -5.72 4.06 -2.81
C PRO A 55 -5.40 4.53 -1.39
N ARG A 56 -4.88 5.76 -1.26
CA ARG A 56 -4.71 6.35 0.07
C ARG A 56 -6.08 6.62 0.68
N GLN A 57 -6.26 6.23 1.94
CA GLN A 57 -7.36 6.73 2.74
C GLN A 57 -7.08 8.21 3.07
N CYS A 58 -7.78 9.12 2.41
CA CYS A 58 -7.79 10.54 2.77
C CYS A 58 -8.89 10.75 3.82
N GLY A 59 -8.52 11.11 5.05
CA GLY A 59 -9.47 11.27 6.15
C GLY A 59 -10.35 12.53 6.07
N LYS A 60 -10.22 13.33 5.01
CA LYS A 60 -11.05 14.51 4.79
C LYS A 60 -12.06 14.18 3.71
N GLU A 61 -13.33 14.12 4.10
CA GLU A 61 -14.43 14.32 3.16
C GLU A 61 -14.15 15.65 2.45
N ILE A 62 -13.96 15.60 1.13
CA ILE A 62 -13.86 16.82 0.33
C ILE A 62 -15.21 17.50 0.51
N SER A 63 -15.23 18.68 1.14
CA SER A 63 -16.48 19.41 1.31
C SER A 63 -17.10 19.59 -0.07
N ARG A 64 -18.39 19.25 -0.19
CA ARG A 64 -19.15 19.42 -1.44
C ARG A 64 -19.33 20.91 -1.80
N ASP A 65 -18.97 21.80 -0.88
CA ASP A 65 -18.95 23.25 -1.06
C ASP A 65 -17.65 23.77 -1.71
N TRP A 66 -16.70 22.88 -2.03
CA TRP A 66 -15.51 23.25 -2.79
C TRP A 66 -15.87 23.56 -4.25
N THR A 67 -16.11 24.83 -4.53
CA THR A 67 -16.11 25.39 -5.88
C THR A 67 -14.70 25.87 -6.24
N SER A 68 -14.39 25.99 -7.53
CA SER A 68 -13.11 26.52 -8.01
C SER A 68 -12.82 27.95 -7.54
N GLU A 69 -13.80 28.63 -6.98
CA GLU A 69 -13.72 30.00 -6.46
C GLU A 69 -13.23 30.07 -4.99
N ASN A 70 -13.24 28.95 -4.25
CA ASN A 70 -13.04 28.97 -2.79
C ASN A 70 -11.92 28.02 -2.29
N ILE A 71 -11.04 27.60 -3.20
CA ILE A 71 -9.82 26.86 -2.85
C ILE A 71 -8.70 27.89 -2.66
N PRO A 72 -8.05 27.97 -1.47
CA PRO A 72 -6.89 28.84 -1.30
C PRO A 72 -5.69 28.29 -2.07
N ASP A 73 -4.98 29.17 -2.79
CA ASP A 73 -3.75 28.89 -3.55
C ASP A 73 -2.65 28.18 -2.73
#